data_AF-A0A2N1D0H2-F1
#
_entry.id   AF-A0A2N1D0H2-F1
#
_cell.length_a   1.000
_cell.length_b   1.000
_cell.length_c   1.000
_cell.angle_alpha   90.00
_cell.angle_beta   90.00
_cell.angle_gamma   90.00
#
_symmetry.space_group_name_H-M   'P 1'
#
loop_
_entity.id
_entity.type
_entity.pdbx_description
1 polymer ?
#
loop_
_entity_poly.entity_id
_entity_poly.type
_entity_poly.pdbx_seq_one_letter_code
_entity_poly.pdbx_strand_id
1 'polypeptide(L)'
;MSIISQFYLSQQSKIKKYATNITATDFLELLYNDEWLSIVEENIPEYREQIYTPMQTLSMFMAQALSDDRSCSKAVNDLIIQTQSQENSRTISPNTGAYCLARQKLPLALLTQLTVKVGNRNAGVK
;
A
#
# COMPACT_ATOMS: atom_id res chain seq x y z
N MET A 1 34.41 -12.57 9.50
CA MET A 1 33.03 -12.36 9.01
C MET A 1 33.07 -11.32 7.91
N SER A 2 32.63 -11.66 6.69
CA SER A 2 32.91 -10.89 5.47
C SER A 2 32.12 -9.58 5.42
N ILE A 3 32.77 -8.50 4.99
CA ILE A 3 32.22 -7.13 4.84
C ILE A 3 30.90 -7.12 4.03
N ILE A 4 30.75 -8.06 3.10
CA ILE A 4 29.54 -8.27 2.29
C ILE A 4 28.32 -8.58 3.19
N SER A 5 28.51 -9.34 4.27
CA SER A 5 27.46 -9.63 5.26
C SER A 5 27.07 -8.37 6.03
N GLN A 6 28.03 -7.51 6.38
CA GLN A 6 27.78 -6.26 7.10
C GLN A 6 26.97 -5.28 6.24
N PHE A 7 27.30 -5.17 4.96
CA PHE A 7 26.58 -4.33 4.01
C PHE A 7 25.15 -4.83 3.80
N TYR A 8 24.95 -6.13 3.58
CA TYR A 8 23.62 -6.72 3.39
C TYR A 8 22.71 -6.53 4.61
N LEU A 9 23.24 -6.73 5.82
CA LEU A 9 22.51 -6.50 7.07
C LEU A 9 22.17 -5.01 7.29
N SER A 10 23.09 -4.10 6.96
CA SER A 10 22.85 -2.66 6.99
C SER A 10 21.76 -2.24 5.98
N GLN A 11 21.76 -2.81 4.78
CA GLN A 11 20.73 -2.52 3.79
C GLN A 11 19.37 -3.07 4.23
N GLN A 12 19.31 -4.28 4.78
CA GLN A 12 18.08 -4.83 5.35
C GLN A 12 17.53 -3.98 6.50
N SER A 13 18.39 -3.50 7.41
CA SER A 13 17.93 -2.68 8.54
C SER A 13 17.41 -1.32 8.08
N LYS A 14 18.04 -0.70 7.09
CA LYS A 14 17.54 0.52 6.44
C LYS A 14 16.22 0.27 5.74
N ILE A 15 16.11 -0.76 4.92
CA ILE A 15 14.86 -1.12 4.23
C ILE A 15 13.76 -1.38 5.24
N LYS A 16 14.05 -2.12 6.32
CA LYS A 16 13.10 -2.36 7.40
C LYS A 16 12.66 -1.05 8.06
N LYS A 17 13.60 -0.15 8.36
CA LYS A 17 13.31 1.17 8.96
C LYS A 17 12.46 2.05 8.04
N TYR A 18 12.71 2.05 6.74
CA TYR A 18 11.86 2.78 5.79
C TYR A 18 10.48 2.11 5.66
N ALA A 19 10.43 0.79 5.55
CA ALA A 19 9.17 0.02 5.47
C ALA A 19 8.27 0.22 6.71
N THR A 20 8.85 0.38 7.90
CA THR A 20 8.09 0.66 9.13
C THR A 20 7.53 2.08 9.22
N ASN A 21 8.06 3.02 8.42
CA ASN A 21 7.59 4.42 8.41
C ASN A 21 6.70 4.75 7.21
N ILE A 22 6.64 3.87 6.21
CA ILE A 22 5.77 4.06 5.05
C ILE A 22 4.31 3.90 5.46
N THR A 23 3.50 4.86 5.06
CA THR A 23 2.07 4.94 5.31
C THR A 23 1.26 4.61 4.06
N ALA A 24 -0.05 4.47 4.24
CA ALA A 24 -0.97 4.33 3.10
C ALA A 24 -0.93 5.56 2.17
N THR A 25 -0.70 6.77 2.71
CA THR A 25 -0.61 8.00 1.91
C THR A 25 0.61 8.01 1.00
N ASP A 26 1.76 7.53 1.48
CA ASP A 26 2.98 7.43 0.67
C ASP A 26 2.79 6.49 -0.52
N PHE A 27 2.09 5.36 -0.30
CA PHE A 27 1.72 4.45 -1.38
C PHE A 27 0.70 5.05 -2.34
N LEU A 28 -0.24 5.82 -1.81
CA LEU A 28 -1.26 6.46 -2.62
C LEU A 28 -0.61 7.46 -3.59
N GLU A 29 0.29 8.32 -3.10
CA GLU A 29 1.08 9.25 -3.91
C GLU A 29 1.90 8.50 -4.98
N LEU A 30 2.57 7.41 -4.60
CA LEU A 30 3.32 6.58 -5.53
C LEU A 30 2.44 6.01 -6.65
N LEU A 31 1.26 5.49 -6.31
CA LEU A 31 0.35 4.88 -7.26
C LEU A 31 -0.32 5.90 -8.19
N TYR A 32 -0.40 7.17 -7.79
CA TYR A 32 -0.90 8.27 -8.63
C TYR A 32 0.13 8.78 -9.65
N ASN A 33 1.36 8.24 -9.66
CA ASN A 33 2.31 8.50 -10.74
C ASN A 33 1.85 7.85 -12.05
N ASP A 34 1.99 8.56 -13.19
CA ASP A 34 1.56 8.13 -14.53
C ASP A 34 1.92 6.68 -14.88
N GLU A 35 3.11 6.21 -14.47
CA GLU A 35 3.56 4.84 -14.74
C GLU A 35 2.68 3.77 -14.08
N TRP A 36 2.24 4.01 -12.85
CA TRP A 36 1.47 3.04 -12.06
C TRP A 36 -0.02 3.24 -12.20
N LEU A 37 -0.45 4.48 -12.39
CA LEU A 37 -1.86 4.85 -12.51
C LEU A 37 -2.52 4.13 -13.69
N SER A 38 -1.86 4.05 -14.85
CA SER A 38 -2.35 3.32 -16.02
C SER A 38 -2.67 1.85 -15.72
N ILE A 39 -1.76 1.14 -15.04
CA ILE A 39 -1.97 -0.26 -14.63
C ILE A 39 -3.16 -0.37 -13.67
N VAL A 40 -3.28 0.59 -12.76
CA VAL A 40 -4.36 0.63 -11.77
C VAL A 40 -5.71 0.84 -12.45
N GLU A 41 -5.84 1.82 -13.33
CA GLU A 41 -7.06 2.16 -14.07
C GLU A 41 -7.51 1.03 -15.01
N GLU A 42 -6.57 0.38 -15.71
CA GLU A 42 -6.88 -0.72 -16.64
C GLU A 42 -7.41 -1.98 -15.94
N ASN A 43 -7.09 -2.18 -14.66
CA ASN A 43 -7.41 -3.41 -13.93
C ASN A 43 -8.50 -3.21 -12.86
N ILE A 44 -8.93 -1.98 -12.59
CA ILE A 44 -10.01 -1.71 -11.64
C ILE A 44 -11.36 -1.74 -12.38
N PRO A 45 -12.32 -2.57 -11.94
CA PRO A 45 -13.68 -2.52 -12.47
C PRO A 45 -14.38 -1.22 -12.03
N GLU A 46 -15.48 -0.88 -12.70
CA GLU A 46 -16.34 0.21 -12.24
C GLU A 46 -16.67 0.06 -10.75
N TYR A 47 -16.41 1.12 -10.00
CA TYR A 47 -16.63 1.16 -8.57
C TYR A 47 -17.42 2.42 -8.21
N ARG A 48 -18.23 2.29 -7.15
CA ARG A 48 -18.87 3.46 -6.56
C ARG A 48 -17.87 4.17 -5.66
N GLU A 49 -17.83 5.49 -5.74
CA GLU A 49 -17.05 6.33 -4.82
C GLU A 49 -17.47 6.09 -3.36
N GLN A 50 -16.57 5.49 -2.58
CA GLN A 50 -16.71 5.11 -1.18
C GLN A 50 -15.46 5.53 -0.40
N ILE A 51 -15.45 5.35 0.92
CA ILE A 51 -14.23 5.61 1.74
C ILE A 51 -13.08 4.69 1.29
N TYR A 52 -13.38 3.42 1.07
CA TYR A 52 -12.41 2.42 0.62
C TYR A 52 -12.53 2.22 -0.90
N THR A 53 -12.09 3.22 -1.69
CA THR A 53 -11.92 3.04 -3.14
C THR A 53 -10.88 1.95 -3.40
N PRO A 54 -10.83 1.34 -4.60
CA PRO A 54 -9.83 0.32 -4.90
C PRO A 54 -8.39 0.84 -4.72
N MET A 55 -8.12 2.09 -5.10
CA MET A 55 -6.82 2.74 -4.94
C MET A 55 -6.45 2.97 -3.47
N GLN A 56 -7.38 3.49 -2.67
CA GLN A 56 -7.21 3.65 -1.23
C GLN A 56 -6.96 2.30 -0.56
N THR A 57 -7.76 1.29 -0.93
CA THR A 57 -7.69 -0.07 -0.38
C THR A 57 -6.36 -0.74 -0.69
N LEU A 58 -5.88 -0.62 -1.93
CA LEU A 58 -4.58 -1.14 -2.36
C LEU A 58 -3.44 -0.50 -1.55
N SER A 59 -3.46 0.83 -1.42
CA SER A 59 -2.46 1.59 -0.67
C SER A 59 -2.41 1.18 0.81
N MET A 60 -3.59 1.07 1.44
CA MET A 60 -3.72 0.57 2.81
C MET A 60 -3.23 -0.87 2.95
N PHE A 61 -3.54 -1.75 1.99
CA PHE A 61 -3.11 -3.14 2.03
C PHE A 61 -1.59 -3.28 1.95
N MET A 62 -0.92 -2.50 1.10
CA MET A 62 0.54 -2.50 1.01
C MET A 62 1.18 -2.00 2.30
N ALA A 63 0.68 -0.91 2.90
CA ALA A 63 1.14 -0.44 4.20
C ALA A 63 0.91 -1.49 5.31
N GLN A 64 -0.28 -2.11 5.34
CA GLN A 64 -0.60 -3.18 6.29
C GLN A 64 0.36 -4.38 6.15
N ALA A 65 0.65 -4.82 4.93
CA ALA A 65 1.49 -5.99 4.67
C ALA A 65 2.95 -5.79 5.09
N LEU A 66 3.43 -4.54 5.03
CA LEU A 66 4.80 -4.17 5.37
C LEU A 66 4.97 -3.71 6.83
N SER A 67 3.88 -3.46 7.53
CA SER A 67 3.90 -3.10 8.95
C SER A 67 4.35 -4.27 9.84
N ASP A 68 4.91 -3.93 11.00
CA ASP A 68 5.16 -4.88 12.09
C ASP A 68 3.83 -5.35 12.73
N ASP A 69 2.84 -4.44 12.83
CA ASP A 69 1.45 -4.78 13.20
C ASP A 69 0.58 -4.85 11.94
N ARG A 70 0.41 -6.08 11.45
CA ARG A 70 -0.35 -6.37 10.23
C ARG A 70 -1.85 -6.50 10.47
N SER A 71 -2.39 -6.03 11.58
CA SER A 71 -3.82 -6.09 11.86
C SER A 71 -4.63 -5.16 10.96
N CYS A 72 -5.85 -5.56 10.61
CA CYS A 72 -6.76 -4.66 9.88
C CYS A 72 -7.17 -3.46 10.74
N SER A 73 -7.22 -3.63 12.07
CA SER A 73 -7.54 -2.56 13.01
C SER A 73 -6.48 -1.46 12.96
N LYS A 74 -5.18 -1.82 12.93
CA LYS A 74 -4.09 -0.86 12.76
C LYS A 74 -4.24 -0.06 11.46
N ALA A 75 -4.46 -0.75 10.34
CA ALA A 75 -4.62 -0.09 9.04
C ALA A 75 -5.80 0.89 9.00
N VAL A 76 -6.94 0.53 9.59
CA VAL A 76 -8.11 1.42 9.67
C VAL A 76 -7.87 2.59 10.62
N ASN A 77 -7.24 2.36 11.77
CA ASN A 77 -6.91 3.42 12.71
C ASN A 77 -5.91 4.42 12.10
N ASP A 78 -4.92 3.96 11.34
CA ASP A 78 -3.98 4.83 10.64
C ASP A 78 -4.69 5.73 9.63
N LEU A 79 -5.64 5.18 8.87
CA LEU A 79 -6.47 5.97 7.95
C LEU A 79 -7.30 7.01 8.70
N ILE A 80 -7.90 6.64 9.84
CA ILE A 80 -8.66 7.59 10.69
C ILE A 80 -7.74 8.74 11.11
N ILE A 81 -6.53 8.44 11.60
CA ILE A 81 -5.55 9.45 12.04
C ILE A 81 -5.12 10.35 10.87
N GLN A 82 -4.82 9.77 9.71
CA GLN A 82 -4.40 10.53 8.51
C GLN A 82 -5.49 11.44 7.96
N THR A 83 -6.75 11.04 8.09
CA THR A 83 -7.89 11.81 7.55
C THR A 83 -8.49 12.79 8.56
N GLN A 84 -8.06 12.77 9.83
CA GLN A 84 -8.51 13.71 10.86
C GLN A 84 -8.09 15.16 10.58
N SER A 85 -6.96 15.39 9.91
CA SER A 85 -6.48 16.73 9.58
C SER A 85 -7.06 17.28 8.27
N GLN A 86 -7.89 16.51 7.55
CA GLN A 86 -8.48 16.93 6.28
C GLN A 86 -9.82 17.65 6.51
N GLU A 87 -9.97 18.84 5.92
CA GLU A 87 -11.25 19.56 5.92
C GLU A 87 -12.33 18.74 5.19
N ASN A 88 -13.54 18.69 5.76
CA ASN A 88 -14.69 17.95 5.22
C ASN A 88 -14.50 16.43 5.08
N SER A 89 -13.60 15.83 5.87
CA SER A 89 -13.41 14.38 5.90
C SER A 89 -14.68 13.64 6.33
N ARG A 90 -15.00 12.54 5.63
CA ARG A 90 -16.12 11.66 6.02
C ARG A 90 -15.77 10.95 7.33
N THR A 91 -16.73 10.79 8.23
CA THR A 91 -16.52 9.99 9.44
C THR A 91 -16.24 8.53 9.07
N ILE A 92 -15.05 8.04 9.43
CA ILE A 92 -14.62 6.66 9.19
C ILE A 92 -14.88 5.85 10.46
N SER A 93 -15.61 4.73 10.32
CA SER A 93 -15.83 3.80 11.43
C SER A 93 -14.54 3.02 11.76
N PRO A 94 -14.20 2.80 13.03
CA PRO A 94 -13.09 1.89 13.40
C PRO A 94 -13.41 0.41 13.12
N ASN A 95 -14.63 0.07 12.71
CA ASN A 95 -14.98 -1.29 12.31
C ASN A 95 -14.23 -1.69 11.04
N THR A 96 -13.44 -2.76 11.13
CA THR A 96 -12.60 -3.25 10.03
C THR A 96 -13.36 -3.97 8.92
N GLY A 97 -14.64 -4.33 9.13
CA GLY A 97 -15.40 -5.16 8.21
C GLY A 97 -15.46 -4.59 6.79
N ALA A 98 -15.72 -3.28 6.66
CA ALA A 98 -15.76 -2.60 5.36
C ALA A 98 -14.40 -2.64 4.65
N TYR A 99 -13.31 -2.36 5.37
CA TYR A 99 -11.95 -2.45 4.84
C TYR A 99 -11.59 -3.89 4.42
N CYS A 100 -11.89 -4.88 5.26
CA CYS A 100 -11.63 -6.29 4.95
C CYS A 100 -12.36 -6.74 3.68
N LEU A 101 -13.62 -6.34 3.51
CA LEU A 101 -14.41 -6.65 2.32
C LEU A 101 -13.85 -5.94 1.07
N ALA A 102 -13.47 -4.66 1.19
CA ALA A 102 -12.84 -3.94 0.08
C ALA A 102 -11.53 -4.61 -0.34
N ARG A 103 -10.68 -5.00 0.63
CA ARG A 103 -9.42 -5.69 0.39
C ARG A 103 -9.60 -7.02 -0.34
N GLN A 104 -10.63 -7.80 0.02
CA GLN A 104 -10.95 -9.05 -0.66
C GLN A 104 -11.43 -8.86 -2.10
N LYS A 105 -11.99 -7.69 -2.42
CA LYS A 105 -12.47 -7.34 -3.77
C LYS A 105 -11.37 -6.80 -4.68
N LEU A 106 -10.14 -6.61 -4.19
CA LEU A 106 -9.03 -6.18 -5.04
C LEU A 106 -8.81 -7.22 -6.16
N PRO A 107 -8.83 -6.81 -7.44
CA PRO A 107 -8.64 -7.73 -8.55
C PRO A 107 -7.28 -8.40 -8.48
N LEU A 108 -7.24 -9.73 -8.64
CA LEU A 108 -5.97 -10.46 -8.69
C LEU A 108 -5.10 -9.98 -9.86
N ALA A 109 -5.71 -9.67 -11.01
CA ALA A 109 -5.02 -9.16 -12.18
C ALA A 109 -4.23 -7.88 -11.87
N LEU A 110 -4.83 -6.93 -11.13
CA LEU A 110 -4.16 -5.71 -10.67
C LEU A 110 -2.88 -6.04 -9.88
N LEU A 111 -2.99 -6.89 -8.86
CA LEU A 111 -1.86 -7.28 -8.01
C LEU A 111 -0.77 -8.01 -8.82
N THR A 112 -1.17 -8.90 -9.73
CA THR A 112 -0.25 -9.62 -10.61
C THR A 112 0.52 -8.65 -11.51
N GLN A 113 -0.16 -7.73 -12.19
CA GLN A 113 0.49 -6.79 -13.10
C GLN A 113 1.46 -5.86 -12.39
N LEU A 114 1.06 -5.28 -11.25
CA LEU A 114 1.94 -4.45 -10.43
C LEU A 114 3.19 -5.22 -9.99
N THR A 115 3.01 -6.46 -9.51
CA THR A 115 4.12 -7.30 -9.05
C THR A 115 5.10 -7.62 -10.18
N VAL A 116 4.59 -8.01 -11.36
CA VAL A 116 5.41 -8.30 -12.54
C VAL A 116 6.17 -7.05 -12.99
N LYS A 117 5.50 -5.89 -13.03
CA LYS A 117 6.12 -4.61 -13.41
C LYS A 117 7.27 -4.23 -12.48
N VAL A 118 7.07 -4.33 -11.16
CA VAL A 118 8.14 -4.10 -10.16
C VAL A 118 9.29 -5.10 -10.33
N GLY A 119 8.99 -6.38 -10.53
CA GLY A 119 9.99 -7.42 -10.77
C GLY A 119 10.86 -7.14 -12.00
N ASN A 120 10.24 -6.72 -13.11
CA ASN A 120 10.94 -6.38 -14.34
C ASN A 120 11.82 -5.13 -14.21
N ARG A 121 11.38 -4.12 -13.43
CA ARG A 121 12.18 -2.91 -13.16
C ARG A 121 13.47 -3.23 -12.43
N ASN A 122 13.42 -4.17 -11.48
CA ASN A 122 14.59 -4.58 -10.71
C ASN A 122 15.53 -5.52 -11.49
N ALA A 123 15.01 -6.26 -12.48
CA ALA A 123 15.82 -7.13 -13.34
C ALA A 123 16.76 -6.38 -14.30
N GLY A 124 16.52 -5.07 -14.53
CA GLY A 124 17.39 -4.17 -15.31
C GLY A 124 18.56 -3.57 -14.53
N VAL A 125 18.64 -3.80 -13.21
CA VAL A 125 19.79 -3.43 -12.39
C VAL A 125 20.71 -4.66 -12.27
N LYS A 126 21.50 -4.89 -13.31
CA LYS A 126 22.65 -5.81 -13.28
C LYS A 126 23.93 -5.03 -13.42
#